data_AF-B1HM62-F1
#
_entry.id   AF-B1HM62-F1
#
_cell.length_a   1.000
_cell.length_b   1.000
_cell.length_c   1.000
_cell.angle_alpha   90.00
_cell.angle_beta   90.00
_cell.angle_gamma   90.00
#
_symmetry.space_group_name_H-M   'P 1'
#
loop_
_entity.id
_entity.type
_entity.pdbx_description
1 polymer ?
#
loop_
_entity_poly.entity_id
_entity_poly.type
_entity_poly.pdbx_seq_one_letter_code
_entity_poly.pdbx_strand_id
1 'polypeptide(L)' 'MTGYSKSTVHKDLTERLPTIHEGLADQVKEILAYHKAVRHIRGGEATKNKWKERASQD' A
#
# COMPACT_ATOMS: atom_id res chain seq x y z
N MET A 1 -10.84 4.89 13.17
CA MET A 1 -9.46 4.45 12.91
C MET A 1 -9.35 3.02 13.40
N THR A 2 -9.13 2.05 12.51
CA THR A 2 -8.98 0.64 12.88
C THR A 2 -7.68 0.46 13.68
N GLY A 3 -7.74 -0.21 14.84
CA GLY A 3 -6.62 -0.36 15.79
C GLY A 3 -5.50 -1.32 15.35
N TYR A 4 -5.23 -1.43 14.06
CA TYR A 4 -4.27 -2.38 13.48
C TYR A 4 -3.22 -1.65 12.64
N SER A 5 -2.00 -2.20 12.61
CA SER A 5 -0.93 -1.66 11.79
C SER A 5 -1.06 -2.09 10.33
N LYS A 6 -0.51 -1.30 9.40
CA LYS A 6 -0.47 -1.65 7.97
C LYS A 6 0.25 -2.98 7.71
N SER A 7 1.28 -3.29 8.51
CA SER A 7 2.04 -4.55 8.44
C SER A 7 1.19 -5.72 8.90
N THR A 8 0.46 -5.55 10.00
CA THR A 8 -0.48 -6.56 10.52
C THR A 8 -1.56 -6.89 9.50
N VAL A 9 -2.15 -5.87 8.87
CA VAL A 9 -3.15 -6.06 7.81
C VAL A 9 -2.55 -6.73 6.57
N HIS A 10 -1.35 -6.32 6.13
CA HIS A 10 -0.69 -6.97 4.99
C HIS A 10 -0.44 -8.45 5.25
N LYS A 11 0.05 -8.80 6.44
CA LYS A 11 0.33 -10.18 6.82
C LYS A 11 -0.93 -11.04 6.77
N ASP A 12 -2.04 -10.53 7.30
CA ASP A 12 -3.32 -11.23 7.31
C ASP A 12 -3.85 -11.46 5.87
N LEU A 13 -3.73 -10.44 5.01
CA LEU A 13 -4.16 -10.52 3.61
C LEU A 13 -3.33 -11.51 2.77
N THR A 14 -2.04 -11.67 3.06
CA THR A 14 -1.16 -12.54 2.27
C THR A 14 -1.05 -13.96 2.81
N GLU A 15 -1.17 -14.15 4.13
CA GLU A 15 -0.95 -15.46 4.77
C GLU A 15 -2.26 -16.15 5.17
N ARG A 16 -3.23 -15.40 5.71
CA ARG A 16 -4.47 -15.97 6.26
C ARG A 16 -5.62 -15.95 5.27
N LEU A 17 -5.76 -14.88 4.48
CA LEU A 17 -6.86 -14.75 3.52
C LEU A 17 -6.94 -15.90 2.50
N PRO A 18 -5.82 -16.44 1.95
CA PRO A 18 -5.88 -17.56 1.01
C PRO A 18 -6.45 -18.84 1.61
N THR A 19 -6.28 -19.05 2.92
CA THR A 19 -6.78 -20.25 3.61
C THR A 19 -8.27 -20.16 3.96
N ILE A 20 -8.82 -18.94 4.01
CA ILE A 20 -10.24 -18.68 4.31
C ILE A 20 -11.04 -18.51 3.02
N HIS A 21 -10.52 -17.75 2.06
CA HIS A 21 -11.22 -17.40 0.83
C HIS A 21 -10.24 -17.12 -0.32
N GLU A 22 -9.97 -18.15 -1.12
CA GLU A 22 -9.05 -18.10 -2.27
C GLU A 22 -9.42 -17.01 -3.28
N GLY A 23 -10.68 -16.95 -3.74
CA GLY A 23 -11.09 -15.97 -4.75
C GLY A 23 -10.95 -14.49 -4.34
N LEU A 24 -11.02 -14.18 -3.04
CA LEU A 24 -10.80 -12.83 -2.53
C LEU A 24 -9.30 -12.55 -2.40
N ALA A 25 -8.50 -13.56 -2.05
CA ALA A 25 -7.05 -13.44 -2.01
C ALA A 25 -6.47 -13.11 -3.40
N ASP A 26 -7.02 -13.69 -4.47
CA ASP A 26 -6.60 -13.39 -5.84
C ASP A 26 -6.89 -11.93 -6.24
N GLN A 27 -8.10 -11.43 -5.93
CA GLN A 27 -8.45 -10.02 -6.18
C GLN A 27 -7.53 -9.06 -5.41
N VAL A 28 -7.26 -9.36 -4.13
CA VAL A 28 -6.34 -8.53 -3.32
C VAL A 28 -4.93 -8.58 -3.87
N LYS A 29 -4.46 -9.75 -4.35
CA LYS A 29 -3.14 -9.92 -4.94
C LYS A 29 -2.96 -9.07 -6.21
N GLU A 30 -3.98 -8.99 -7.07
CA GLU A 30 -3.96 -8.10 -8.24
C GLU A 30 -3.80 -6.62 -7.83
N ILE A 31 -4.56 -6.17 -6.83
CA ILE A 31 -4.48 -4.79 -6.32
C ILE A 31 -3.08 -4.50 -5.74
N LEU A 32 -2.52 -5.43 -4.96
CA LEU A 32 -1.18 -5.31 -4.41
C LEU A 32 -0.11 -5.27 -5.51
N ALA A 33 -0.26 -6.08 -6.56
CA ALA A 33 0.64 -6.08 -7.72
C ALA A 33 0.61 -4.76 -8.47
N TYR A 34 -0.58 -4.20 -8.73
CA TYR A 34 -0.75 -2.88 -9.33
C TYR A 34 -0.05 -1.80 -8.51
N HIS A 35 -0.28 -1.78 -7.19
CA HIS A 35 0.37 -0.81 -6.30
C HIS A 35 1.89 -0.94 -6.25
N LYS A 36 2.41 -2.16 -6.39
CA LYS A 36 3.86 -2.40 -6.51
C LYS A 36 4.40 -1.85 -7.84
N ALA A 37 3.67 -2.04 -8.94
CA ALA A 37 4.05 -1.53 -10.26
C ALA A 37 4.12 0.01 -10.28
N VAL A 38 3.11 0.71 -9.72
CA VAL A 38 3.07 2.19 -9.74
C VAL A 38 3.87 2.86 -8.61
N ARG A 39 4.46 2.08 -7.69
CA ARG A 39 5.16 2.61 -6.50
C ARG A 39 6.23 3.63 -6.85
N HIS A 40 6.99 3.41 -7.92
CA HIS A 40 8.09 4.28 -8.30
C HIS A 40 7.60 5.68 -8.75
N ILE A 41 6.49 5.74 -9.49
CA ILE A 41 5.84 7.00 -9.89
C ILE A 41 5.39 7.77 -8.64
N ARG A 42 4.67 7.08 -7.74
CA ARG A 42 4.22 7.65 -6.47
C ARG A 42 5.40 8.09 -5.58
N GLY A 43 6.53 7.39 -5.65
CA GLY A 43 7.76 7.75 -4.94
C GLY A 43 8.33 9.09 -5.44
N GLY A 44 8.39 9.30 -6.75
CA GLY A 44 8.82 10.58 -7.34
C GLY A 44 7.90 11.74 -6.96
N GLU A 45 6.58 11.51 -7.00
CA GLU A 45 5.58 12.49 -6.55
C GLU A 45 5.73 12.82 -5.07
N ALA A 46 5.96 11.84 -4.21
CA ALA A 46 6.16 12.04 -2.78
C ALA A 46 7.41 12.89 -2.49
N THR A 47 8.53 12.65 -3.19
CA THR A 47 9.72 13.49 -3.06
C THR A 47 9.44 14.92 -3.50
N LYS A 48 8.79 15.11 -4.66
CA LYS A 48 8.42 16.44 -5.17
C LYS A 48 7.53 17.19 -4.16
N ASN A 49 6.53 16.53 -3.59
CA ASN A 49 5.62 17.14 -2.62
C ASN A 49 6.33 17.48 -1.32
N LYS A 50 7.19 16.60 -0.79
CA LYS A 50 8.00 16.87 0.42
C LYS A 50 8.83 18.15 0.29
N TRP A 51 9.42 18.41 -0.88
CA TRP A 51 10.20 19.62 -1.11
C TRP A 51 9.35 20.86 -1.33
N LYS A 52 8.20 20.73 -2.01
CA LYS A 52 7.23 21.82 -2.13
C LYS A 52 6.69 22.25 -0.77
N GLU A 53 6.29 21.29 0.06
CA GLU A 53 5.82 21.54 1.42
C GLU A 53 6.88 22.24 2.25
N ARG A 54 8.14 21.77 2.19
CA ARG A 54 9.26 22.45 2.85
C ARG A 54 9.47 23.89 2.37
N ALA A 55 9.46 24.11 1.05
CA ALA A 55 9.66 25.44 0.47
C ALA A 55 8.50 26.42 0.74
N SER A 56 7.31 25.91 1.06
CA SER A 56 6.14 26.73 1.43
C SER A 56 6.03 27.01 2.94
N GLN A 57 6.92 26.43 3.75
CA GLN A 57 6.97 26.60 5.20
C GLN A 57 8.14 27.49 5.65
N ASP A 58 8.96 27.94 4.70
CA ASP A 58 9.96 29.00 4.84
C ASP A 58 9.38 30.33 4.32
#